data_AF-A0A368TKZ6-F1
#
_entry.id   AF-A0A368TKZ6-F1
#
_cell.length_a   1.000
_cell.length_b   1.000
_cell.length_c   1.000
_cell.angle_alpha   90.00
_cell.angle_beta   90.00
_cell.angle_gamma   90.00
#
_symmetry.space_group_name_H-M   'P 1'
#
loop_
_entity.id
_entity.type
_entity.pdbx_description
1 polymer ?
#
loop_
_entity_poly.entity_id
_entity_poly.type
_entity_poly.pdbx_seq_one_letter_code
_entity_poly.pdbx_strand_id
1 'polypeptide(L)' 'DAFFGDPTRPIGGHIVGHTATFRLYLRKSKGEKRVAKLVDSPNMPEAEVVFSVSSIGIRD' A
#
# COMPACT_ATOMS: atom_id res chain seq x y z
N ASP A 1 -18.18 9.71 2.82
CA ASP A 1 -18.36 8.26 2.96
C ASP A 1 -17.97 7.54 1.69
N ALA A 2 -17.16 6.49 1.80
CA ALA A 2 -16.88 5.61 0.66
C ALA A 2 -17.96 4.51 0.65
N PHE A 3 -18.86 4.55 -0.33
CA PHE A 3 -19.92 3.55 -0.51
C PHE A 3 -19.41 2.26 -1.20
N PHE A 4 -18.21 2.28 -1.78
CA PHE A 4 -17.52 1.12 -2.36
C PHE A 4 -16.00 1.26 -2.19
N GLY A 5 -15.32 0.19 -1.78
CA GLY A 5 -13.86 0.13 -1.61
C GLY A 5 -13.41 -0.07 -0.16
N ASP A 6 -12.10 -0.21 0.04
CA ASP A 6 -11.53 -0.30 1.39
C ASP A 6 -11.70 1.05 2.11
N PRO A 7 -12.42 1.10 3.26
CA PRO A 7 -12.69 2.35 3.97
C PRO A 7 -11.47 2.88 4.73
N THR A 8 -10.37 2.13 4.76
CA THR A 8 -9.19 2.44 5.56
C THR A 8 -8.43 3.62 4.97
N ARG A 9 -8.10 4.58 5.84
CA ARG A 9 -7.25 5.73 5.53
C ARG A 9 -6.07 5.77 6.51
N PRO A 10 -4.88 6.23 6.08
CA PRO A 10 -3.76 6.40 7.00
C PRO A 10 -4.08 7.47 8.04
N ILE A 11 -3.64 7.24 9.29
CA ILE A 11 -3.71 8.22 10.37
C ILE A 11 -2.64 9.31 10.18
N GLY A 12 -2.77 10.41 10.93
CA GLY A 12 -1.77 11.50 10.94
C GLY A 12 -2.03 12.64 9.94
N GLY A 13 -3.08 12.51 9.11
CA GLY A 13 -3.60 13.61 8.28
C GLY A 13 -2.55 14.23 7.34
N HIS A 14 -2.64 15.55 7.16
CA HIS A 14 -1.75 16.29 6.25
C HIS A 14 -0.28 16.29 6.68
N ILE A 15 0.00 16.24 7.99
CA ILE A 15 1.38 16.24 8.49
C ILE A 15 2.11 15.01 7.96
N VAL A 16 1.59 13.82 8.25
CA VAL A 16 2.17 12.56 7.76
C VAL A 16 2.13 12.48 6.23
N GLY A 17 1.04 12.95 5.62
CA GLY A 17 0.89 12.96 4.16
C GLY A 17 1.93 13.82 3.44
N HIS A 18 2.35 14.95 4.01
CA HIS A 18 3.33 15.84 3.39
C HIS A 18 4.77 15.39 3.67
N THR A 19 5.05 14.85 4.86
CA THR A 19 6.41 14.45 5.25
C THR A 19 6.88 13.15 4.60
N ALA A 20 5.95 12.26 4.21
CA ALA A 20 6.30 10.99 3.60
C ALA A 20 6.55 11.13 2.10
N THR A 21 7.78 10.89 1.65
CA THR A 21 8.15 10.98 0.22
C THR A 21 7.54 9.87 -0.64
N PHE A 22 7.41 8.67 -0.07
CA PHE A 22 6.77 7.52 -0.73
C PHE A 22 5.74 6.92 0.21
N ARG A 23 4.56 6.62 -0.32
CA ARG A 23 3.51 5.97 0.47
C ARG A 23 3.04 4.71 -0.24
N LEU A 24 3.12 3.59 0.49
CA LEU A 24 2.69 2.28 0.03
C LEU A 24 1.43 1.87 0.77
N TYR A 25 0.40 1.49 0.02
CA TYR A 25 -0.80 0.89 0.55
C TYR A 25 -0.74 -0.63 0.40
N LEU A 26 -0.69 -1.34 1.53
CA LEU A 26 -0.54 -2.79 1.58
C LEU A 26 -1.89 -3.45 1.84
N ARG A 27 -2.28 -4.41 1.00
CA ARG A 27 -3.49 -5.22 1.22
C ARG A 27 -3.22 -6.71 1.11
N LYS A 28 -4.00 -7.50 1.85
CA LYS A 28 -3.94 -8.97 1.76
C LYS A 28 -4.64 -9.44 0.48
N SER A 29 -4.03 -10.40 -0.20
CA SER A 29 -4.65 -11.19 -1.27
C SER A 29 -4.89 -12.61 -0.78
N LYS A 30 -5.23 -13.54 -1.70
CA LYS A 30 -5.45 -14.95 -1.36
C LYS A 30 -4.14 -15.62 -0.92
N GLY A 31 -4.20 -16.39 0.17
CA GLY A 31 -3.08 -17.16 0.71
C GLY A 31 -1.93 -16.27 1.20
N GLU A 32 -0.70 -16.62 0.79
CA GLU A 32 0.53 -15.90 1.16
C GLU A 32 0.73 -14.61 0.36
N LYS A 33 -0.08 -14.37 -0.68
CA LYS A 33 0.07 -13.19 -1.54
C LYS A 33 -0.40 -11.91 -0.86
N ARG A 34 0.30 -10.82 -1.15
CA ARG A 34 0.05 -9.45 -0.72
C ARG A 34 0.17 -8.54 -1.93
N VAL A 35 -0.53 -7.42 -1.90
CA VAL A 35 -0.42 -6.39 -2.93
C VAL A 35 0.10 -5.13 -2.28
N ALA A 36 1.16 -4.55 -2.86
CA ALA A 36 1.63 -3.22 -2.53
C ALA A 36 1.22 -2.27 -3.67
N LYS A 37 0.48 -1.22 -3.33
CA LYS A 37 0.15 -0.13 -4.24
C LYS A 37 0.95 1.11 -3.87
N LEU A 38 1.67 1.68 -4.82
CA LEU A 38 2.30 2.98 -4.66
C LEU A 38 1.24 4.07 -4.81
N VAL A 39 0.83 4.67 -3.69
CA VAL A 39 -0.23 5.69 -3.68
C VAL A 39 0.30 7.11 -3.75
N ASP A 40 1.59 7.30 -3.50
CA ASP A 40 2.23 8.62 -3.56
C ASP A 40 3.73 8.48 -3.82
N SER A 41 4.24 9.30 -4.74
CA SER A 41 5.66 9.42 -5.03
C SER A 41 5.94 10.71 -5.81
N PRO A 42 7.18 11.25 -5.75
CA PRO A 42 7.52 12.45 -6.48
C PRO A 42 7.76 12.22 -7.98
N ASN A 43 8.03 10.98 -8.40
CA ASN A 43 8.59 10.71 -9.73
C ASN A 43 8.15 9.39 -10.38
N MET A 44 7.36 8.56 -9.71
CA MET A 44 6.86 7.29 -10.23
C MET A 44 5.33 7.33 -10.37
N PRO A 45 4.76 6.72 -11.42
CA PRO A 45 3.32 6.58 -11.53
C PRO A 45 2.77 5.64 -10.44
N GLU A 46 1.49 5.82 -10.10
CA GLU A 46 0.77 4.87 -9.26
C GLU A 46 0.77 3.48 -9.93
N ALA A 47 1.24 2.48 -9.18
CA ALA A 47 1.41 1.12 -9.66
C ALA A 47 1.15 0.11 -8.55
N GLU A 48 0.81 -1.11 -8.94
CA GLU A 48 0.59 -2.23 -8.02
C GLU A 48 1.54 -3.39 -8.35
N VAL A 49 2.06 -4.01 -7.30
CA VAL A 49 2.86 -5.23 -7.40
C VAL A 49 2.33 -6.28 -6.43
N VAL A 50 2.36 -7.53 -6.86
CA VAL A 50 2.01 -8.69 -6.02
C VAL A 50 3.31 -9.28 -5.51
N PHE A 51 3.34 -9.61 -4.23
CA PHE A 51 4.45 -10.32 -3.59
C PHE A 51 3.92 -11.36 -2.62
N SER A 52 4.73 -12.34 -2.27
CA SER A 52 4.39 -13.42 -1.35
C SER A 52 5.10 -13.25 0.00
N VAL A 53 4.43 -13.56 1.10
CA VAL A 53 5.02 -13.55 2.45
C VAL A 53 4.99 -14.97 3.01
N SER A 54 6.16 -15.59 3.11
CA SER A 54 6.35 -16.94 3.63
C SER A 54 7.11 -16.93 4.97
N SER A 55 7.34 -18.09 5.56
CA SER A 55 8.09 -18.24 6.82
C SER A 55 9.52 -17.70 6.77
N ILE A 56 10.09 -17.58 5.57
CA ILE A 56 11.43 -17.04 5.32
C ILE A 56 11.42 -15.58 4.86
N GLY A 57 10.25 -14.90 4.89
CA GLY A 57 10.10 -13.47 4.58
C GLY A 57 9.41 -13.17 3.24
N ILE A 58 9.73 -12.00 2.67
CA ILE A 58 9.15 -11.49 1.42
C ILE A 58 9.79 -12.19 0.21
N ARG A 59 8.96 -12.65 -0.72
CA ARG A 59 9.30 -13.31 -1.97
C ARG A 59 8.41 -12.76 -3.10
N ASP A 60 8.78 -13.07 -4.34
CA ASP A 60 7.93 -12.82 -5.51
C ASP A 60 6.73 -13.80 -5.50
#